data_AF-A0A7Y3PCA2-F1
#
_entry.id   AF-A0A7Y3PCA2-F1
#
_cell.length_a   1.000
_cell.length_b   1.000
_cell.length_c   1.000
_cell.angle_alpha   90.00
_cell.angle_beta   90.00
_cell.angle_gamma   90.00
#
_symmetry.space_group_name_H-M   'P 1'
#
loop_
_entity.id
_entity.type
_entity.pdbx_description
1 polymer ?
#
loop_
_entity_poly.entity_id
_entity_poly.type
_entity_poly.pdbx_seq_one_letter_code
_entity_poly.pdbx_strand_id
1 'polypeptide(L)'
;MQIAADVRSGVSSASAELERTLAVVEQRNAELNVFLYVDVDGARAAASVIDSRIARGENVGALAGVPIAIKDNLCQVGIPTTCSSKILEGWRPPYNATVLDKVIAAGAVPVGKTNLDEFAMGSSTENSAFGPTRNPLDPSRVPGGSSGGSAAAVAADMTSISLGSDTGGSIRQPAALCGLVGVKPTYGLVSRYGLIAFASSLDQIGPFSKTVTDSALLLEVLAGHDPKDSTSLPEAAPSLVVHVDDGVAGKRIGLVRELYQGADDSVVASVHAAAQALRAAGAEIVEMSIPELGLTLSAYYLIAPAEASSNLARFDGVRYGLRVKADDVTAMMEATRTAGFGAEVKRRIMLGTYALSAGYYDAYYGQALKVRTLTIDAFARAYQQVDLLLGATTPSVAFAFGDKTADPMAMYLNDVFTIPTNLAGDPALSVPFGTGEGNLPVGVQLLGPGRSEAQLFAAARVLEIADGRP
;
A
#
# COMPACT_ATOMS: atom_id res chain seq x y z
N MET A 1 -12.04 -8.57 12.04
CA MET A 1 -13.25 -9.43 12.15
C MET A 1 -13.91 -9.35 13.52
N GLN A 2 -13.16 -9.51 14.61
CA GLN A 2 -13.71 -9.54 15.98
C GLN A 2 -14.59 -8.32 16.30
N ILE A 3 -14.09 -7.09 16.05
CA ILE A 3 -14.86 -5.86 16.24
C ILE A 3 -16.23 -5.90 15.55
N ALA A 4 -16.26 -6.30 14.27
CA ALA A 4 -17.51 -6.35 13.53
C ALA A 4 -18.48 -7.41 14.09
N ALA A 5 -17.96 -8.53 14.61
CA ALA A 5 -18.77 -9.54 15.28
C ALA A 5 -19.32 -9.04 16.62
N ASP A 6 -18.51 -8.36 17.42
CA ASP A 6 -18.90 -7.79 18.72
C ASP A 6 -19.95 -6.70 18.56
N VAL A 7 -19.77 -5.83 17.55
CA VAL A 7 -20.74 -4.79 17.20
C VAL A 7 -22.06 -5.40 16.73
N ARG A 8 -22.03 -6.38 15.81
CA ARG A 8 -23.26 -7.05 15.32
C ARG A 8 -24.01 -7.81 16.41
N SER A 9 -23.30 -8.40 17.38
CA SER A 9 -23.89 -9.16 18.47
C SER A 9 -24.30 -8.31 19.67
N GLY A 10 -23.93 -7.03 19.70
CA GLY A 10 -24.19 -6.11 20.82
C GLY A 10 -23.25 -6.30 22.02
N VAL A 11 -22.18 -7.09 21.89
CA VAL A 11 -21.09 -7.14 22.87
C VAL A 11 -20.38 -5.79 22.97
N SER A 12 -20.28 -5.08 21.85
CA SER A 12 -19.85 -3.68 21.79
C SER A 12 -20.76 -2.86 20.89
N SER A 13 -20.54 -1.54 20.85
CA SER A 13 -21.18 -0.64 19.88
C SER A 13 -20.13 -0.01 18.97
N ALA A 14 -20.53 0.39 17.77
CA ALA A 14 -19.66 1.11 16.85
C ALA A 14 -19.16 2.42 17.48
N SER A 15 -20.02 3.11 18.24
CA SER A 15 -19.62 4.31 18.97
C SER A 15 -18.55 4.01 20.04
N ALA A 16 -18.71 2.92 20.79
CA ALA A 16 -17.73 2.55 21.83
C ALA A 16 -16.37 2.15 21.23
N GLU A 17 -16.35 1.53 20.05
CA GLU A 17 -15.10 1.23 19.34
C GLU A 17 -14.43 2.45 18.75
N LEU A 18 -15.23 3.38 18.21
CA LEU A 18 -14.71 4.65 17.73
C LEU A 18 -14.09 5.48 18.87
N GLU A 19 -14.73 5.60 20.02
CA GLU A 19 -14.16 6.39 21.13
C GLU A 19 -12.84 5.80 21.63
N ARG A 20 -12.70 4.46 21.65
CA ARG A 20 -11.42 3.79 21.96
C ARG A 20 -10.35 4.14 20.92
N THR A 21 -10.70 4.12 19.64
CA THR A 21 -9.82 4.53 18.55
C THR A 21 -9.39 5.99 18.68
N LEU A 22 -10.35 6.91 18.88
CA LEU A 22 -10.07 8.34 19.00
C LEU A 22 -9.17 8.67 20.20
N ALA A 23 -9.33 7.96 21.32
CA ALA A 23 -8.46 8.12 22.48
C ALA A 23 -7.00 7.74 22.17
N VAL A 24 -6.77 6.65 21.43
CA VAL A 24 -5.41 6.25 21.02
C VAL A 24 -4.82 7.24 20.01
N VAL A 25 -5.64 7.73 19.06
CA VAL A 25 -5.24 8.76 18.09
C VAL A 25 -4.81 10.04 18.82
N GLU A 26 -5.61 10.53 19.76
CA GLU A 26 -5.31 11.72 20.55
C GLU A 26 -4.00 11.57 21.32
N GLN A 27 -3.78 10.41 21.94
CA GLN A 27 -2.59 10.14 22.74
C GLN A 27 -1.31 10.08 21.90
N ARG A 28 -1.36 9.45 20.72
CA ARG A 28 -0.14 9.04 19.99
C ARG A 28 0.15 9.87 18.74
N ASN A 29 -0.83 10.56 18.15
CA ASN A 29 -0.65 11.19 16.85
C ASN A 29 0.34 12.38 16.90
N ALA A 30 0.39 13.12 18.00
CA ALA A 30 1.32 14.25 18.16
C ALA A 30 2.79 13.82 18.09
N GLU A 31 3.11 12.62 18.61
CA GLU A 31 4.46 12.05 18.57
C GLU A 31 4.76 11.42 17.20
N LEU A 32 3.83 10.60 16.70
CA LEU A 32 4.07 9.74 15.55
C LEU A 32 3.73 10.38 14.20
N ASN A 33 2.94 11.46 14.19
CA ASN A 33 2.48 12.18 13.00
C ASN A 33 1.87 11.24 11.93
N VAL A 34 0.91 10.43 12.37
CA VAL A 34 0.25 9.37 11.57
C VAL A 34 -0.90 9.93 10.73
N PHE A 35 -1.77 10.74 11.33
CA PHE A 35 -2.92 11.38 10.71
C PHE A 35 -2.62 12.84 10.39
N LEU A 36 -2.87 13.23 9.14
CA LEU A 36 -2.89 14.63 8.70
C LEU A 36 -4.21 15.31 9.01
N TYR A 37 -5.29 14.53 9.05
CA TYR A 37 -6.63 15.00 9.36
C TYR A 37 -7.42 13.90 10.07
N VAL A 38 -8.12 14.26 11.15
CA VAL A 38 -9.02 13.36 11.89
C VAL A 38 -10.43 13.94 11.82
N ASP A 39 -11.37 13.18 11.29
CA ASP A 39 -12.77 13.60 11.11
C ASP A 39 -13.62 13.17 12.31
N VAL A 40 -13.36 13.76 13.48
CA VAL A 40 -13.98 13.32 14.75
C VAL A 40 -15.51 13.33 14.66
N ASP A 41 -16.09 14.42 14.16
CA ASP A 41 -17.55 14.58 14.10
C ASP A 41 -18.17 13.67 13.04
N GLY A 42 -17.56 13.57 11.85
CA GLY A 42 -18.02 12.68 10.80
C GLY A 42 -17.92 11.20 11.19
N ALA A 43 -16.84 10.80 11.85
CA ALA A 43 -16.67 9.45 12.38
C ALA A 43 -17.73 9.12 13.44
N ARG A 44 -17.99 10.03 14.40
CA ARG A 44 -19.03 9.84 15.43
C ARG A 44 -20.42 9.71 14.83
N ALA A 45 -20.74 10.54 13.84
CA ALA A 45 -21.98 10.44 13.11
C ALA A 45 -22.11 9.09 12.39
N ALA A 46 -21.05 8.63 11.71
CA ALA A 46 -21.05 7.34 11.02
C ALA A 46 -21.22 6.16 12.00
N ALA A 47 -20.53 6.17 13.13
CA ALA A 47 -20.66 5.15 14.18
C ALA A 47 -22.09 5.11 14.76
N SER A 48 -22.68 6.27 15.07
CA SER A 48 -24.07 6.37 15.56
C SER A 48 -25.09 5.83 14.55
N VAL A 49 -24.86 6.03 13.26
CA VAL A 49 -25.69 5.44 12.19
C VAL A 49 -25.62 3.91 12.23
N ILE A 50 -24.43 3.32 12.38
CA ILE A 50 -24.28 1.86 12.50
C ILE A 50 -25.05 1.32 13.71
N ASP A 51 -24.89 1.94 14.88
CA ASP A 51 -25.60 1.54 16.11
C ASP A 51 -27.13 1.60 15.93
N SER A 52 -27.62 2.68 15.30
CA SER A 52 -29.05 2.85 15.02
C SER A 52 -29.60 1.81 14.06
N ARG A 53 -28.80 1.39 13.07
CA ARG A 53 -29.17 0.33 12.11
C ARG A 53 -29.24 -1.04 12.78
N ILE A 54 -28.30 -1.33 13.69
CA ILE A 54 -28.31 -2.55 14.52
C ILE A 54 -29.57 -2.61 15.38
N ALA A 55 -29.92 -1.50 16.05
CA ALA A 55 -31.13 -1.42 16.87
C ALA A 55 -32.43 -1.66 16.09
N ARG A 56 -32.43 -1.41 14.77
CA ARG A 56 -33.55 -1.71 13.85
C ARG A 56 -33.48 -3.10 13.21
N GLY A 57 -32.47 -3.91 13.53
CA GLY A 57 -32.29 -5.25 12.95
C GLY A 57 -31.84 -5.24 11.49
N GLU A 58 -31.23 -4.15 11.01
CA GLU A 58 -30.74 -4.05 9.64
C GLU A 58 -29.39 -4.75 9.44
N ASN A 59 -29.10 -5.17 8.22
CA ASN A 59 -27.76 -5.64 7.85
C ASN A 59 -26.78 -4.47 7.79
N VAL A 60 -25.82 -4.45 8.70
CA VAL A 60 -24.77 -3.41 8.82
C VAL A 60 -23.44 -3.77 8.14
N GLY A 61 -23.39 -4.87 7.40
CA GLY A 61 -22.25 -5.23 6.58
C GLY A 61 -21.11 -5.96 7.31
N ALA A 62 -20.11 -6.37 6.54
CA ALA A 62 -19.02 -7.23 7.00
C ALA A 62 -18.04 -6.51 7.94
N LEU A 63 -17.90 -5.18 7.78
CA LEU A 63 -17.02 -4.30 8.55
C LEU A 63 -17.80 -3.42 9.55
N ALA A 64 -18.98 -3.85 9.97
CA ALA A 64 -19.87 -3.10 10.87
C ALA A 64 -19.12 -2.49 12.07
N GLY A 65 -19.08 -1.16 12.14
CA GLY A 65 -18.49 -0.40 13.23
C GLY A 65 -16.96 -0.42 13.31
N VAL A 66 -16.27 -1.02 12.34
CA VAL A 66 -14.80 -1.11 12.34
C VAL A 66 -14.19 0.25 11.98
N PRO A 67 -13.39 0.87 12.88
CA PRO A 67 -12.67 2.10 12.56
C PRO A 67 -11.56 1.84 11.54
N ILE A 68 -11.51 2.65 10.48
CA ILE A 68 -10.54 2.49 9.37
C ILE A 68 -9.80 3.79 9.07
N ALA A 69 -8.48 3.70 8.91
CA ALA A 69 -7.64 4.81 8.47
C ALA A 69 -7.45 4.82 6.94
N ILE A 70 -7.45 6.00 6.32
CA ILE A 70 -7.48 6.13 4.86
C ILE A 70 -6.26 6.94 4.40
N LYS A 71 -5.41 6.38 3.53
CA LYS A 71 -4.30 7.15 2.94
C LYS A 71 -4.79 8.45 2.29
N ASP A 72 -4.03 9.52 2.48
CA ASP A 72 -4.40 10.87 2.03
C ASP A 72 -4.27 11.13 0.52
N ASN A 73 -4.02 10.09 -0.29
CA ASN A 73 -4.18 10.15 -1.74
C ASN A 73 -5.46 9.46 -2.25
N LEU A 74 -6.38 9.10 -1.36
CA LEU A 74 -7.71 8.59 -1.69
C LEU A 74 -8.76 9.69 -1.49
N CYS A 75 -9.45 10.10 -2.54
CA CYS A 75 -10.46 11.15 -2.45
C CYS A 75 -11.64 10.74 -1.57
N GLN A 76 -12.07 11.66 -0.71
CA GLN A 76 -13.29 11.54 0.09
C GLN A 76 -14.04 12.87 0.05
N VAL A 77 -15.34 12.81 -0.22
CA VAL A 77 -16.17 13.99 -0.45
C VAL A 77 -16.15 14.91 0.77
N GLY A 78 -15.80 16.18 0.54
CA GLY A 78 -15.79 17.19 1.60
C GLY A 78 -14.67 17.06 2.63
N ILE A 79 -13.86 15.99 2.62
CA ILE A 79 -12.74 15.76 3.53
C ILE A 79 -11.44 16.22 2.86
N PRO A 80 -10.49 16.87 3.56
CA PRO A 80 -9.23 17.27 2.95
C PRO A 80 -8.52 16.07 2.31
N THR A 81 -7.95 16.26 1.13
CA THR A 81 -7.13 15.23 0.47
C THR A 81 -5.92 15.93 -0.12
N THR A 82 -4.77 15.81 0.52
CA THR A 82 -3.59 16.64 0.22
C THR A 82 -2.48 15.89 -0.50
N CYS A 83 -2.53 14.55 -0.51
CA CYS A 83 -1.40 13.72 -0.95
C CYS A 83 -0.09 14.05 -0.24
N SER A 84 -0.15 14.51 1.01
CA SER A 84 0.99 15.06 1.76
C SER A 84 1.73 16.20 1.04
N SER A 85 1.04 16.96 0.19
CA SER A 85 1.62 18.04 -0.62
C SER A 85 1.01 19.40 -0.31
N LYS A 86 1.82 20.44 -0.38
CA LYS A 86 1.38 21.84 -0.26
C LYS A 86 0.54 22.27 -1.46
N ILE A 87 0.70 21.64 -2.62
CA ILE A 87 -0.10 21.99 -3.81
C ILE A 87 -1.59 21.65 -3.67
N LEU A 88 -1.94 20.73 -2.77
CA LEU A 88 -3.31 20.33 -2.46
C LEU A 88 -3.71 20.65 -1.01
N GLU A 89 -2.91 21.44 -0.28
CA GLU A 89 -3.25 21.88 1.06
C GLU A 89 -4.61 22.61 1.04
N GLY A 90 -5.57 22.08 1.81
CA GLY A 90 -6.94 22.61 1.88
C GLY A 90 -7.89 22.18 0.76
N TRP A 91 -7.44 21.41 -0.25
CA TRP A 91 -8.34 20.88 -1.27
C TRP A 91 -9.28 19.82 -0.69
N ARG A 92 -10.57 19.97 -0.97
CA ARG A 92 -11.64 19.03 -0.56
C ARG A 92 -12.28 18.46 -1.83
N PRO A 93 -12.10 17.17 -2.14
CA PRO A 93 -12.67 16.54 -3.32
C PRO A 93 -14.20 16.65 -3.33
N PRO A 94 -14.83 16.80 -4.51
CA PRO A 94 -16.29 16.75 -4.66
C PRO A 94 -16.83 15.33 -4.88
N TYR A 95 -16.01 14.29 -4.70
CA TYR A 95 -16.39 12.89 -4.93
C TYR A 95 -15.60 11.94 -4.01
N ASN A 96 -16.14 10.75 -3.80
CA ASN A 96 -15.45 9.64 -3.15
C ASN A 96 -14.66 8.80 -4.16
N ALA A 97 -13.54 8.25 -3.72
CA ALA A 97 -12.95 7.09 -4.39
C ALA A 97 -13.88 5.87 -4.21
N THR A 98 -13.92 4.98 -5.20
CA THR A 98 -14.83 3.82 -5.17
C THR A 98 -14.59 2.93 -3.95
N VAL A 99 -13.34 2.79 -3.51
CA VAL A 99 -12.99 2.04 -2.30
C VAL A 99 -13.59 2.63 -1.02
N LEU A 100 -13.75 3.96 -0.94
CA LEU A 100 -14.39 4.62 0.20
C LEU A 100 -15.88 4.28 0.25
N ASP A 101 -16.56 4.35 -0.90
CA ASP A 101 -17.98 3.96 -1.01
C ASP A 101 -18.17 2.49 -0.59
N LYS A 102 -17.28 1.59 -1.02
CA LYS A 102 -17.33 0.15 -0.67
C LYS A 102 -17.15 -0.11 0.82
N VAL A 103 -16.15 0.48 1.48
CA VAL A 103 -15.93 0.24 2.93
C VAL A 103 -17.04 0.85 3.79
N ILE A 104 -17.56 2.02 3.41
CA ILE A 104 -18.71 2.66 4.10
C ILE A 104 -19.96 1.79 3.94
N ALA A 105 -20.23 1.30 2.72
CA ALA A 105 -21.35 0.37 2.47
C ALA A 105 -21.21 -0.95 3.25
N ALA A 106 -19.97 -1.42 3.46
CA ALA A 106 -19.68 -2.59 4.30
C ALA A 106 -19.75 -2.30 5.81
N GLY A 107 -20.01 -1.06 6.22
CA GLY A 107 -20.24 -0.66 7.62
C GLY A 107 -19.02 -0.14 8.36
N ALA A 108 -17.89 0.08 7.69
CA ALA A 108 -16.70 0.64 8.31
C ALA A 108 -16.90 2.13 8.66
N VAL A 109 -16.14 2.62 9.64
CA VAL A 109 -16.16 4.00 10.11
C VAL A 109 -14.83 4.68 9.77
N PRO A 110 -14.75 5.48 8.69
CA PRO A 110 -13.54 6.22 8.36
C PRO A 110 -13.16 7.22 9.47
N VAL A 111 -11.96 7.09 10.02
CA VAL A 111 -11.48 7.93 11.14
C VAL A 111 -10.81 9.21 10.64
N GLY A 112 -10.08 9.11 9.52
CA GLY A 112 -9.30 10.23 9.04
C GLY A 112 -8.31 9.86 7.94
N LYS A 113 -7.49 10.84 7.59
CA LYS A 113 -6.52 10.81 6.50
C LYS A 113 -5.11 10.60 7.03
N THR A 114 -4.48 9.49 6.65
CA THR A 114 -3.11 9.17 7.09
C THR A 114 -2.07 9.83 6.20
N ASN A 115 -0.95 10.19 6.81
CA ASN A 115 0.23 10.71 6.15
C ASN A 115 0.82 9.70 5.14
N LEU A 116 1.58 10.23 4.19
CA LEU A 116 2.29 9.52 3.13
C LEU A 116 3.49 10.33 2.65
N ASP A 117 4.40 9.71 1.88
CA ASP A 117 5.31 10.49 1.04
C ASP A 117 4.49 11.33 0.04
N GLU A 118 4.96 12.55 -0.22
CA GLU A 118 4.29 13.48 -1.13
C GLU A 118 3.97 12.81 -2.49
N PHE A 119 2.69 12.82 -2.89
CA PHE A 119 2.19 12.16 -4.11
C PHE A 119 2.58 10.68 -4.24
N ALA A 120 2.70 9.98 -3.12
CA ALA A 120 3.14 8.58 -3.06
C ALA A 120 4.59 8.35 -3.53
N MET A 121 5.43 9.40 -3.59
CA MET A 121 6.80 9.35 -4.12
C MET A 121 7.84 9.22 -3.01
N GLY A 122 8.12 8.00 -2.59
CA GLY A 122 9.15 7.70 -1.59
C GLY A 122 8.93 6.37 -0.90
N SER A 123 9.89 6.02 -0.03
CA SER A 123 9.95 4.73 0.66
C SER A 123 10.22 4.90 2.16
N SER A 124 9.94 6.09 2.71
CA SER A 124 10.18 6.42 4.13
C SER A 124 9.15 7.35 4.80
N THR A 125 8.25 7.98 4.03
CA THR A 125 7.32 9.04 4.48
C THR A 125 8.04 10.33 4.93
N GLU A 126 9.35 10.45 4.73
CA GLU A 126 10.12 11.67 5.01
C GLU A 126 9.81 12.80 4.03
N ASN A 127 9.34 12.49 2.82
CA ASN A 127 9.00 13.51 1.82
C ASN A 127 7.66 14.20 2.10
N SER A 128 6.91 13.81 3.14
CA SER A 128 5.67 14.49 3.49
C SER A 128 5.91 15.98 3.75
N ALA A 129 5.16 16.84 3.07
CA ALA A 129 5.24 18.28 3.29
C ALA A 129 4.66 18.74 4.65
N PHE A 130 4.09 17.80 5.41
CA PHE A 130 3.56 18.01 6.77
C PHE A 130 4.42 17.35 7.85
N GLY A 131 5.64 16.90 7.48
CA GLY A 131 6.58 16.25 8.38
C GLY A 131 6.50 14.73 8.35
N PRO A 132 7.57 14.05 8.81
CA PRO A 132 7.68 12.59 8.73
C PRO A 132 6.71 11.91 9.69
N THR A 133 6.20 10.74 9.31
CA THR A 133 5.61 9.77 10.25
C THR A 133 6.72 8.96 10.90
N ARG A 134 6.60 8.64 12.18
CA ARG A 134 7.55 7.80 12.94
C ARG A 134 7.09 6.35 13.03
N ASN A 135 8.04 5.40 13.02
CA ASN A 135 7.71 4.00 13.22
C ASN A 135 7.23 3.76 14.67
N PRO A 136 6.05 3.16 14.89
CA PRO A 136 5.53 2.91 16.24
C PRO A 136 6.37 1.94 17.08
N LEU A 137 7.22 1.12 16.45
CA LEU A 137 8.09 0.15 17.10
C LEU A 137 9.44 0.76 17.52
N ASP A 138 9.88 1.81 16.82
CA ASP A 138 11.06 2.62 17.15
C ASP A 138 10.91 4.03 16.53
N PRO A 139 10.53 5.06 17.31
CA PRO A 139 10.29 6.40 16.78
C PRO A 139 11.51 7.12 16.17
N SER A 140 12.71 6.56 16.31
CA SER A 140 13.93 7.04 15.64
C SER A 140 14.07 6.53 14.20
N ARG A 141 13.19 5.62 13.76
CA ARG A 141 13.22 4.94 12.47
C ARG A 141 11.98 5.23 11.62
N VAL A 142 12.14 5.00 10.32
CA VAL A 142 11.08 5.21 9.33
C VAL A 142 10.01 4.11 9.42
N PRO A 143 8.72 4.43 9.19
CA PRO A 143 7.65 3.44 9.04
C PRO A 143 7.60 2.84 7.62
N GLY A 144 8.55 3.20 6.76
CA GLY A 144 8.51 2.92 5.33
C GLY A 144 7.69 3.94 4.54
N GLY A 145 7.51 3.68 3.25
CA GLY A 145 6.77 4.55 2.35
C GLY A 145 6.31 3.89 1.05
N SER A 146 5.40 4.52 0.32
CA SER A 146 4.80 5.81 0.66
C SER A 146 3.62 5.73 1.63
N SER A 147 3.08 4.55 1.95
CA SER A 147 1.93 4.42 2.87
C SER A 147 2.35 4.30 4.35
N GLY A 148 3.41 5.00 4.78
CA GLY A 148 3.95 4.87 6.13
C GLY A 148 2.96 5.28 7.22
N GLY A 149 2.14 6.31 7.00
CA GLY A 149 1.05 6.66 7.92
C GLY A 149 -0.01 5.57 8.03
N SER A 150 -0.35 4.89 6.93
CA SER A 150 -1.33 3.80 6.93
C SER A 150 -0.83 2.59 7.73
N ALA A 151 0.44 2.21 7.55
CA ALA A 151 1.08 1.15 8.33
C ALA A 151 1.21 1.55 9.81
N ALA A 152 1.71 2.76 10.09
CA ALA A 152 1.87 3.25 11.45
C ALA A 152 0.54 3.33 12.21
N ALA A 153 -0.58 3.69 11.55
CA ALA A 153 -1.91 3.71 12.18
C ALA A 153 -2.31 2.32 12.73
N VAL A 154 -2.05 1.26 11.96
CA VAL A 154 -2.39 -0.11 12.36
C VAL A 154 -1.39 -0.66 13.38
N ALA A 155 -0.10 -0.43 13.19
CA ALA A 155 0.94 -0.87 14.12
C ALA A 155 0.84 -0.14 15.49
N ALA A 156 0.33 1.09 15.51
CA ALA A 156 0.13 1.88 16.70
C ALA A 156 -1.22 1.65 17.42
N ASP A 157 -2.05 0.71 16.94
CA ASP A 157 -3.41 0.48 17.45
C ASP A 157 -4.33 1.72 17.38
N MET A 158 -4.02 2.68 16.51
CA MET A 158 -4.89 3.82 16.26
C MET A 158 -6.12 3.41 15.44
N THR A 159 -5.99 2.41 14.56
CA THR A 159 -7.11 1.78 13.84
C THR A 159 -6.78 0.31 13.60
N SER A 160 -7.77 -0.57 13.54
CA SER A 160 -7.52 -2.01 13.35
C SER A 160 -7.10 -2.38 11.92
N ILE A 161 -7.52 -1.58 10.94
CA ILE A 161 -7.23 -1.75 9.52
C ILE A 161 -7.03 -0.38 8.86
N SER A 162 -6.29 -0.35 7.76
CA SER A 162 -6.13 0.87 6.96
C SER A 162 -6.04 0.58 5.46
N LEU A 163 -6.27 1.60 4.65
CA LEU A 163 -6.07 1.56 3.20
C LEU A 163 -4.80 2.31 2.81
N GLY A 164 -3.98 1.66 1.97
CA GLY A 164 -2.83 2.26 1.31
C GLY A 164 -2.91 2.20 -0.21
N SER A 165 -1.82 2.62 -0.86
CA SER A 165 -1.60 2.41 -2.30
C SER A 165 -0.17 1.96 -2.54
N ASP A 166 0.01 1.06 -3.50
CA ASP A 166 1.27 0.41 -3.85
C ASP A 166 1.55 0.56 -5.34
N THR A 167 2.64 1.27 -5.67
CA THR A 167 3.10 1.47 -7.05
C THR A 167 4.42 0.75 -7.33
N GLY A 168 5.29 0.62 -6.32
CA GLY A 168 6.55 -0.11 -6.40
C GLY A 168 6.87 -0.89 -5.13
N GLY A 169 5.90 -1.08 -4.23
CA GLY A 169 6.10 -1.60 -2.88
C GLY A 169 5.43 -0.80 -1.78
N SER A 170 4.76 0.29 -2.11
CA SER A 170 4.28 1.27 -1.13
C SER A 170 3.18 0.79 -0.17
N ILE A 171 2.72 -0.46 -0.26
CA ILE A 171 1.98 -1.15 0.82
C ILE A 171 2.87 -2.20 1.48
N ARG A 172 3.49 -3.08 0.70
CA ARG A 172 4.25 -4.21 1.21
C ARG A 172 5.46 -3.78 2.03
N GLN A 173 6.22 -2.78 1.57
CA GLN A 173 7.40 -2.28 2.27
C GLN A 173 7.04 -1.67 3.63
N PRO A 174 6.07 -0.73 3.75
CA PRO A 174 5.65 -0.26 5.06
C PRO A 174 5.11 -1.39 5.96
N ALA A 175 4.43 -2.39 5.40
CA ALA A 175 3.92 -3.52 6.17
C ALA A 175 5.07 -4.34 6.77
N ALA A 176 6.11 -4.63 5.99
CA ALA A 176 7.32 -5.30 6.48
C ALA A 176 7.99 -4.50 7.61
N LEU A 177 8.19 -3.19 7.39
CA LEU A 177 8.91 -2.33 8.34
C LEU A 177 8.14 -2.04 9.63
N CYS A 178 6.81 -2.16 9.61
CA CYS A 178 5.95 -2.01 10.79
C CYS A 178 5.41 -3.34 11.35
N GLY A 179 5.84 -4.48 10.79
CA GLY A 179 5.43 -5.80 11.28
C GLY A 179 3.94 -6.08 11.10
N LEU A 180 3.39 -5.78 9.93
CA LEU A 180 1.99 -5.96 9.55
C LEU A 180 1.82 -6.86 8.33
N VAL A 181 0.59 -7.28 8.09
CA VAL A 181 0.17 -7.83 6.80
C VAL A 181 -0.18 -6.67 5.87
N GLY A 182 0.39 -6.68 4.67
CA GLY A 182 0.10 -5.67 3.64
C GLY A 182 -0.05 -6.31 2.28
N VAL A 183 -1.13 -5.99 1.58
CA VAL A 183 -1.50 -6.67 0.33
C VAL A 183 -1.57 -5.69 -0.83
N LYS A 184 -0.87 -6.01 -1.91
CA LYS A 184 -1.08 -5.42 -3.23
C LYS A 184 -1.83 -6.43 -4.10
N PRO A 185 -3.11 -6.21 -4.43
CA PRO A 185 -3.87 -7.16 -5.24
C PRO A 185 -3.42 -7.15 -6.70
N THR A 186 -3.98 -8.06 -7.51
CA THR A 186 -3.85 -8.06 -8.96
C THR A 186 -4.23 -6.68 -9.51
N TYR A 187 -3.45 -6.17 -10.46
CA TYR A 187 -3.79 -4.91 -11.12
C TYR A 187 -5.17 -5.02 -11.79
N GLY A 188 -6.07 -4.11 -11.40
CA GLY A 188 -7.45 -4.05 -11.86
C GLY A 188 -8.45 -4.78 -10.95
N LEU A 189 -8.01 -5.55 -9.94
CA LEU A 189 -8.94 -6.19 -9.00
C LEU A 189 -9.68 -5.17 -8.12
N VAL A 190 -9.00 -4.09 -7.75
CA VAL A 190 -9.56 -2.95 -7.00
C VAL A 190 -9.59 -1.74 -7.92
N SER A 191 -10.70 -1.00 -7.88
CA SER A 191 -10.84 0.23 -8.67
C SER A 191 -9.86 1.30 -8.23
N ARG A 192 -9.33 2.03 -9.20
CA ARG A 192 -8.45 3.18 -9.00
C ARG A 192 -9.21 4.50 -9.15
N TYR A 193 -10.53 4.47 -9.38
CA TYR A 193 -11.33 5.68 -9.41
C TYR A 193 -11.26 6.41 -8.06
N GLY A 194 -10.80 7.65 -8.10
CA GLY A 194 -10.57 8.51 -6.94
C GLY A 194 -9.31 8.22 -6.12
N LEU A 195 -8.44 7.31 -6.58
CA LEU A 195 -7.02 7.35 -6.22
C LEU A 195 -6.35 8.46 -7.03
N ILE A 196 -5.66 9.38 -6.35
CA ILE A 196 -4.83 10.37 -7.04
C ILE A 196 -3.60 9.67 -7.61
N ALA A 197 -3.57 9.59 -8.94
CA ALA A 197 -2.62 8.80 -9.68
C ALA A 197 -1.18 9.29 -9.51
N PHE A 198 -0.29 8.34 -9.25
CA PHE A 198 1.16 8.48 -9.41
C PHE A 198 1.55 7.90 -10.77
N ALA A 199 1.45 6.57 -10.95
CA ALA A 199 1.76 5.86 -12.19
C ALA A 199 0.61 4.91 -12.50
N SER A 200 -0.23 5.34 -13.44
CA SER A 200 -1.51 4.71 -13.76
C SER A 200 -1.39 3.25 -14.19
N SER A 201 -0.27 2.81 -14.75
CA SER A 201 -0.10 1.40 -15.15
C SER A 201 0.40 0.49 -14.01
N LEU A 202 0.66 1.04 -12.83
CA LEU A 202 1.30 0.36 -11.69
C LEU A 202 0.53 0.50 -10.37
N ASP A 203 -0.13 1.65 -10.18
CA ASP A 203 -0.86 2.00 -8.96
C ASP A 203 -1.91 0.94 -8.62
N GLN A 204 -1.92 0.48 -7.37
CA GLN A 204 -3.02 -0.31 -6.86
C GLN A 204 -3.32 -0.06 -5.38
N ILE A 205 -4.61 -0.01 -5.03
CA ILE A 205 -5.07 0.17 -3.64
C ILE A 205 -5.07 -1.19 -2.95
N GLY A 206 -4.74 -1.20 -1.66
CA GLY A 206 -4.80 -2.43 -0.88
C GLY A 206 -4.81 -2.21 0.64
N PRO A 207 -5.09 -3.29 1.40
CA PRO A 207 -5.24 -3.26 2.84
C PRO A 207 -3.90 -3.33 3.60
N PHE A 208 -3.93 -2.78 4.81
CA PHE A 208 -3.08 -3.17 5.94
C PHE A 208 -3.91 -3.74 7.07
N SER A 209 -3.42 -4.79 7.72
CA SER A 209 -4.01 -5.36 8.93
C SER A 209 -2.96 -6.03 9.81
N LYS A 210 -3.35 -6.40 11.03
CA LYS A 210 -2.51 -7.23 11.90
C LYS A 210 -2.56 -8.72 11.57
N THR A 211 -3.66 -9.18 10.96
CA THR A 211 -3.89 -10.59 10.64
C THR A 211 -4.15 -10.82 9.15
N VAL A 212 -3.76 -11.99 8.64
CA VAL A 212 -3.99 -12.41 7.24
C VAL A 212 -5.48 -12.39 6.91
N THR A 213 -6.32 -12.91 7.81
CA THR A 213 -7.76 -12.98 7.57
C THR A 213 -8.44 -11.62 7.56
N ASP A 214 -7.98 -10.65 8.36
CA ASP A 214 -8.49 -9.28 8.28
C ASP A 214 -8.10 -8.60 6.96
N SER A 215 -6.90 -8.88 6.43
CA SER A 215 -6.50 -8.41 5.10
C SER A 215 -7.33 -9.06 3.99
N ALA A 216 -7.62 -10.36 4.08
CA ALA A 216 -8.48 -11.07 3.14
C ALA A 216 -9.90 -10.49 3.12
N LEU A 217 -10.49 -10.26 4.30
CA LEU A 217 -11.80 -9.65 4.43
C LEU A 217 -11.85 -8.24 3.85
N LEU A 218 -10.86 -7.40 4.19
CA LEU A 218 -10.83 -6.04 3.67
C LEU A 218 -10.65 -6.05 2.15
N LEU A 219 -9.76 -6.88 1.59
CA LEU A 219 -9.61 -6.96 0.15
C LEU A 219 -10.89 -7.46 -0.55
N GLU A 220 -11.59 -8.44 0.02
CA GLU A 220 -12.87 -8.94 -0.50
C GLU A 220 -13.93 -7.83 -0.58
N VAL A 221 -13.97 -6.92 0.40
CA VAL A 221 -14.83 -5.73 0.38
C VAL A 221 -14.42 -4.73 -0.70
N LEU A 222 -13.12 -4.54 -0.93
CA LEU A 222 -12.59 -3.56 -1.89
C LEU A 222 -12.70 -4.03 -3.35
N ALA A 223 -12.58 -5.33 -3.58
CA ALA A 223 -12.45 -5.94 -4.89
C ALA A 223 -13.73 -5.87 -5.73
N GLY A 224 -13.57 -6.08 -7.03
CA GLY A 224 -14.67 -6.20 -8.01
C GLY A 224 -14.81 -4.97 -8.91
N HIS A 225 -15.33 -5.24 -10.12
CA HIS A 225 -15.48 -4.29 -11.21
C HIS A 225 -16.08 -2.94 -10.81
N ASP A 226 -15.59 -1.87 -11.44
CA ASP A 226 -16.12 -0.51 -11.31
C ASP A 226 -16.27 0.13 -12.70
N PRO A 227 -17.49 0.49 -13.14
CA PRO A 227 -17.70 1.13 -14.43
C PRO A 227 -17.04 2.51 -14.57
N LYS A 228 -16.62 3.14 -13.46
CA LYS A 228 -15.88 4.42 -13.48
C LYS A 228 -14.38 4.24 -13.73
N ASP A 229 -13.87 3.01 -13.71
CA ASP A 229 -12.48 2.67 -13.97
C ASP A 229 -12.39 1.67 -15.13
N SER A 230 -11.99 2.16 -16.31
CA SER A 230 -11.83 1.35 -17.52
C SER A 230 -10.73 0.29 -17.42
N THR A 231 -9.89 0.32 -16.38
CA THR A 231 -8.86 -0.69 -16.12
C THR A 231 -9.28 -1.71 -15.07
N SER A 232 -10.42 -1.50 -14.41
CA SER A 232 -10.93 -2.47 -13.46
C SER A 232 -11.37 -3.74 -14.20
N LEU A 233 -10.96 -4.87 -13.65
CA LEU A 233 -11.27 -6.19 -14.16
C LEU A 233 -12.80 -6.40 -14.13
N PRO A 234 -13.41 -6.94 -15.20
CA PRO A 234 -14.88 -7.10 -15.30
C PRO A 234 -15.47 -8.18 -14.39
N GLU A 235 -14.63 -8.88 -13.63
CA GLU A 235 -15.03 -9.92 -12.70
C GLU A 235 -15.65 -9.36 -11.40
N ALA A 236 -16.49 -10.18 -10.76
CA ALA A 236 -16.99 -9.93 -9.42
C ALA A 236 -15.85 -10.04 -8.39
N ALA A 237 -16.09 -9.51 -7.18
CA ALA A 237 -15.18 -9.70 -6.06
C ALA A 237 -14.97 -11.21 -5.79
N PRO A 238 -13.72 -11.68 -5.65
CA PRO A 238 -13.44 -13.07 -5.29
C PRO A 238 -13.83 -13.29 -3.82
N SER A 239 -14.32 -14.48 -3.50
CA SER A 239 -14.37 -14.94 -2.11
C SER A 239 -12.95 -15.24 -1.66
N LEU A 240 -12.50 -14.64 -0.57
CA LEU A 240 -11.14 -14.76 -0.06
C LEU A 240 -11.14 -15.33 1.36
N VAL A 241 -12.03 -14.83 2.23
CA VAL A 241 -12.08 -15.22 3.65
C VAL A 241 -12.30 -16.72 3.81
N VAL A 242 -13.13 -17.31 2.95
CA VAL A 242 -13.46 -18.76 3.03
C VAL A 242 -12.29 -19.67 2.61
N HIS A 243 -11.24 -19.12 2.00
CA HIS A 243 -10.10 -19.87 1.47
C HIS A 243 -8.81 -19.65 2.28
N VAL A 244 -8.83 -18.81 3.33
CA VAL A 244 -7.62 -18.50 4.12
C VAL A 244 -7.03 -19.72 4.84
N ASP A 245 -7.86 -20.72 5.12
CA ASP A 245 -7.46 -21.95 5.82
C ASP A 245 -7.25 -23.14 4.87
N ASP A 246 -7.25 -22.92 3.54
CA ASP A 246 -7.05 -23.99 2.54
C ASP A 246 -5.63 -24.61 2.59
N GLY A 247 -4.68 -23.91 3.23
CA GLY A 247 -3.30 -24.37 3.41
C GLY A 247 -2.49 -24.45 2.10
N VAL A 248 -1.37 -25.17 2.15
CA VAL A 248 -0.38 -25.25 1.05
C VAL A 248 0.04 -26.68 0.69
N ALA A 249 -0.64 -27.70 1.22
CA ALA A 249 -0.28 -29.09 0.98
C ALA A 249 -0.33 -29.44 -0.52
N GLY A 250 0.78 -29.96 -1.05
CA GLY A 250 0.92 -30.32 -2.47
C GLY A 250 1.16 -29.14 -3.41
N LYS A 251 1.27 -27.91 -2.90
CA LYS A 251 1.63 -26.73 -3.70
C LYS A 251 3.14 -26.66 -3.91
N ARG A 252 3.56 -26.17 -5.07
CA ARG A 252 4.96 -25.84 -5.37
C ARG A 252 5.19 -24.37 -5.13
N ILE A 253 6.15 -24.02 -4.28
CA ILE A 253 6.49 -22.64 -3.95
C ILE A 253 7.94 -22.38 -4.34
N GLY A 254 8.16 -21.43 -5.24
CA GLY A 254 9.47 -21.07 -5.74
C GLY A 254 10.19 -20.11 -4.80
N LEU A 255 11.32 -20.53 -4.22
CA LEU A 255 12.21 -19.64 -3.49
C LEU A 255 13.12 -18.91 -4.50
N VAL A 256 12.89 -17.61 -4.69
CA VAL A 256 13.54 -16.84 -5.78
C VAL A 256 14.80 -16.15 -5.27
N ARG A 257 15.96 -16.56 -5.77
CA ARG A 257 17.27 -16.05 -5.35
C ARG A 257 17.37 -14.53 -5.40
N GLU A 258 16.92 -13.93 -6.49
CA GLU A 258 17.00 -12.48 -6.74
C GLU A 258 16.11 -11.66 -5.79
N LEU A 259 15.19 -12.30 -5.06
CA LEU A 259 14.30 -11.63 -4.10
C LEU A 259 14.80 -11.67 -2.64
N TYR A 260 16.02 -12.14 -2.39
CA TYR A 260 16.66 -12.03 -1.08
C TYR A 260 18.18 -11.87 -1.16
N GLN A 261 18.79 -12.07 -2.33
CA GLN A 261 20.21 -11.83 -2.54
C GLN A 261 20.58 -10.37 -2.29
N GLY A 262 21.60 -10.14 -1.46
CA GLY A 262 22.07 -8.80 -1.09
C GLY A 262 21.27 -8.15 0.06
N ALA A 263 20.33 -8.87 0.66
CA ALA A 263 19.68 -8.47 1.90
C ALA A 263 20.58 -8.77 3.12
N ASP A 264 20.24 -8.16 4.26
CA ASP A 264 20.88 -8.44 5.55
C ASP A 264 20.73 -9.92 5.95
N ASP A 265 21.70 -10.45 6.68
CA ASP A 265 21.73 -11.87 7.08
C ASP A 265 20.44 -12.30 7.83
N SER A 266 19.89 -11.41 8.67
CA SER A 266 18.63 -11.67 9.39
C SER A 266 17.42 -11.79 8.46
N VAL A 267 17.41 -11.03 7.37
CA VAL A 267 16.36 -11.09 6.35
C VAL A 267 16.48 -12.39 5.56
N VAL A 268 17.69 -12.73 5.11
CA VAL A 268 17.94 -13.99 4.39
C VAL A 268 17.57 -15.20 5.25
N ALA A 269 17.95 -15.19 6.53
CA ALA A 269 17.58 -16.23 7.49
C ALA A 269 16.06 -16.36 7.63
N SER A 270 15.33 -15.25 7.70
CA SER A 270 13.87 -15.23 7.81
C SER A 270 13.17 -15.81 6.58
N VAL A 271 13.66 -15.50 5.37
CA VAL A 271 13.16 -16.08 4.12
C VAL A 271 13.34 -17.60 4.10
N HIS A 272 14.53 -18.08 4.48
CA HIS A 272 14.77 -19.52 4.56
C HIS A 272 13.92 -20.20 5.64
N ALA A 273 13.71 -19.55 6.79
CA ALA A 273 12.82 -20.06 7.83
C ALA A 273 11.36 -20.13 7.35
N ALA A 274 10.88 -19.12 6.61
CA ALA A 274 9.56 -19.12 5.99
C ALA A 274 9.40 -20.27 4.98
N ALA A 275 10.43 -20.51 4.16
CA ALA A 275 10.45 -21.66 3.25
C ALA A 275 10.37 -23.00 4.01
N GLN A 276 11.05 -23.12 5.16
CA GLN A 276 10.94 -24.32 6.00
C GLN A 276 9.55 -24.48 6.62
N ALA A 277 8.92 -23.39 7.07
CA ALA A 277 7.55 -23.43 7.61
C ALA A 277 6.54 -23.90 6.55
N LEU A 278 6.63 -23.36 5.33
CA LEU A 278 5.79 -23.80 4.21
C LEU A 278 6.03 -25.27 3.83
N ARG A 279 7.30 -25.72 3.84
CA ARG A 279 7.66 -27.12 3.63
C ARG A 279 7.05 -28.03 4.71
N ALA A 280 7.12 -27.62 5.97
CA ALA A 280 6.54 -28.36 7.09
C ALA A 280 5.01 -28.46 6.99
N ALA A 281 4.36 -27.46 6.37
CA ALA A 281 2.93 -27.47 6.05
C ALA A 281 2.56 -28.25 4.77
N GLY A 282 3.53 -28.93 4.13
CA GLY A 282 3.30 -29.83 3.01
C GLY A 282 3.50 -29.22 1.61
N ALA A 283 4.08 -28.02 1.50
CA ALA A 283 4.50 -27.48 0.22
C ALA A 283 5.82 -28.09 -0.26
N GLU A 284 5.97 -28.22 -1.58
CA GLU A 284 7.26 -28.45 -2.22
C GLU A 284 7.95 -27.11 -2.45
N ILE A 285 9.16 -26.93 -1.89
CA ILE A 285 9.96 -25.72 -2.13
C ILE A 285 10.92 -25.96 -3.29
N VAL A 286 10.83 -25.11 -4.31
CA VAL A 286 11.66 -25.17 -5.51
C VAL A 286 12.60 -23.98 -5.53
N GLU A 287 13.91 -24.20 -5.52
CA GLU A 287 14.88 -23.11 -5.68
C GLU A 287 14.82 -22.58 -7.12
N MET A 288 14.66 -21.26 -7.29
CA MET A 288 14.49 -20.61 -8.59
C MET A 288 15.41 -19.41 -8.76
N SER A 289 15.70 -19.11 -10.02
CA SER A 289 16.38 -17.88 -10.44
C SER A 289 15.58 -17.23 -11.55
N ILE A 290 15.34 -15.93 -11.38
CA ILE A 290 14.65 -15.06 -12.34
C ILE A 290 15.58 -13.85 -12.59
N PRO A 291 16.62 -14.00 -13.42
CA PRO A 291 17.67 -12.98 -13.58
C PRO A 291 17.14 -11.66 -14.14
N GLU A 292 16.03 -11.67 -14.87
CA GLU A 292 15.36 -10.49 -15.40
C GLU A 292 14.92 -9.52 -14.29
N LEU A 293 14.76 -9.98 -13.04
CA LEU A 293 14.39 -9.13 -11.92
C LEU A 293 15.45 -8.05 -11.64
N GLY A 294 16.72 -8.30 -11.96
CA GLY A 294 17.79 -7.30 -11.82
C GLY A 294 17.62 -6.06 -12.70
N LEU A 295 16.77 -6.11 -13.72
CA LEU A 295 16.47 -4.99 -14.62
C LEU A 295 15.27 -4.15 -14.17
N THR A 296 14.51 -4.61 -13.18
CA THR A 296 13.19 -4.05 -12.85
C THR A 296 13.28 -2.68 -12.18
N LEU A 297 14.30 -2.46 -11.34
CA LEU A 297 14.51 -1.18 -10.66
C LEU A 297 14.67 -0.04 -11.69
N SER A 298 15.55 -0.20 -12.67
CA SER A 298 15.77 0.83 -13.68
C SER A 298 14.55 1.03 -14.59
N ALA A 299 13.85 -0.04 -14.96
CA ALA A 299 12.61 0.06 -15.74
C ALA A 299 11.51 0.83 -14.98
N TYR A 300 11.32 0.54 -13.69
CA TYR A 300 10.38 1.26 -12.85
C TYR A 300 10.71 2.75 -12.77
N TYR A 301 11.98 3.11 -12.52
CA TYR A 301 12.41 4.52 -12.45
C TYR A 301 12.39 5.26 -13.79
N LEU A 302 12.00 4.62 -14.89
CA LEU A 302 11.66 5.27 -16.15
C LEU A 302 10.15 5.30 -16.39
N ILE A 303 9.44 4.21 -16.11
CA ILE A 303 7.99 4.11 -16.32
C ILE A 303 7.22 5.01 -15.35
N ALA A 304 7.48 4.84 -14.04
CA ALA A 304 6.76 5.54 -13.00
C ALA A 304 6.91 7.07 -13.10
N PRO A 305 8.14 7.62 -13.21
CA PRO A 305 8.32 9.06 -13.39
C PRO A 305 7.72 9.61 -14.68
N ALA A 306 7.81 8.87 -15.80
CA ALA A 306 7.18 9.28 -17.06
C ALA A 306 5.67 9.44 -16.90
N GLU A 307 4.99 8.43 -16.35
CA GLU A 307 3.55 8.53 -16.09
C GLU A 307 3.22 9.64 -15.08
N ALA A 308 4.02 9.78 -14.02
CA ALA A 308 3.86 10.84 -13.03
C ALA A 308 3.96 12.25 -13.65
N SER A 309 4.90 12.47 -14.57
CA SER A 309 5.05 13.78 -15.24
C SER A 309 3.80 14.20 -16.02
N SER A 310 3.08 13.23 -16.59
CA SER A 310 1.79 13.44 -17.25
C SER A 310 0.65 13.57 -16.24
N ASN A 311 0.54 12.63 -15.30
CA ASN A 311 -0.54 12.57 -14.31
C ASN A 311 -0.60 13.84 -13.44
N LEU A 312 0.55 14.34 -13.01
CA LEU A 312 0.68 15.54 -12.18
C LEU A 312 0.65 16.84 -12.98
N ALA A 313 0.57 16.81 -14.32
CA ALA A 313 0.46 18.03 -15.13
C ALA A 313 -0.84 18.81 -14.82
N ARG A 314 -1.88 18.13 -14.33
CA ARG A 314 -3.17 18.72 -13.96
C ARG A 314 -3.12 19.68 -12.76
N PHE A 315 -2.06 19.63 -11.95
CA PHE A 315 -1.87 20.50 -10.80
C PHE A 315 -1.17 21.77 -11.26
N ASP A 316 -2.00 22.71 -11.71
CA ASP A 316 -1.63 23.96 -12.36
C ASP A 316 -2.12 25.20 -11.57
N GLY A 317 -2.88 25.00 -10.49
CA GLY A 317 -3.53 26.07 -9.73
C GLY A 317 -4.69 26.74 -10.46
N VAL A 318 -5.17 26.20 -11.59
CA VAL A 318 -6.26 26.80 -12.37
C VAL A 318 -7.63 26.45 -11.77
N ARG A 319 -7.88 25.17 -11.53
CA ARG A 319 -9.20 24.66 -11.13
C ARG A 319 -9.33 24.39 -9.63
N TYR A 320 -8.24 24.02 -8.99
CA TYR A 320 -8.20 23.62 -7.58
C TYR A 320 -6.76 23.62 -7.06
N GLY A 321 -6.62 23.49 -5.73
CA GLY A 321 -5.32 23.48 -5.04
C GLY A 321 -4.72 24.88 -4.87
N LEU A 322 -3.43 24.91 -4.56
CA LEU A 322 -2.63 26.13 -4.44
C LEU A 322 -2.66 26.93 -5.75
N ARG A 323 -2.75 28.26 -5.64
CA ARG A 323 -2.49 29.20 -6.75
C ARG A 323 -1.56 30.30 -6.28
N VAL A 324 -0.42 30.43 -6.95
CA VAL A 324 0.49 31.58 -6.76
C VAL A 324 0.14 32.66 -7.77
N LYS A 325 0.01 33.91 -7.32
CA LYS A 325 -0.26 35.05 -8.20
C LYS A 325 0.98 35.36 -9.05
N ALA A 326 0.78 35.58 -10.35
CA ALA A 326 1.81 36.02 -11.28
C ALA A 326 1.18 36.86 -12.41
N ASP A 327 2.02 37.40 -13.30
CA ASP A 327 1.62 38.34 -14.35
C ASP A 327 0.86 37.69 -15.51
N ASP A 328 1.18 36.43 -15.82
CA ASP A 328 0.51 35.64 -16.85
C ASP A 328 0.29 34.18 -16.42
N VAL A 329 -0.43 33.42 -17.24
CA VAL A 329 -0.81 32.04 -16.94
C VAL A 329 0.40 31.09 -16.85
N THR A 330 1.43 31.30 -17.69
CA THR A 330 2.63 30.46 -17.70
C THR A 330 3.42 30.69 -16.43
N ALA A 331 3.69 31.95 -16.09
CA ALA A 331 4.37 32.33 -14.86
C ALA A 331 3.59 31.86 -13.61
N MET A 332 2.25 31.93 -13.65
CA MET A 332 1.40 31.44 -12.56
C MET A 332 1.53 29.93 -12.38
N MET A 333 1.51 29.15 -13.47
CA MET A 333 1.67 27.69 -13.41
C MET A 333 3.06 27.30 -12.90
N GLU A 334 4.12 27.94 -13.41
CA GLU A 334 5.50 27.71 -12.99
C GLU A 334 5.69 28.02 -11.50
N ALA A 335 5.25 29.19 -11.05
CA ALA A 335 5.36 29.61 -9.66
C ALA A 335 4.55 28.70 -8.73
N THR A 336 3.34 28.32 -9.13
CA THR A 336 2.46 27.42 -8.36
C THR A 336 3.09 26.05 -8.20
N ARG A 337 3.58 25.44 -9.28
CA ARG A 337 4.21 24.11 -9.24
C ARG A 337 5.53 24.14 -8.47
N THR A 338 6.30 25.22 -8.62
CA THR A 338 7.57 25.41 -7.90
C THR A 338 7.37 25.49 -6.39
N ALA A 339 6.35 26.25 -5.95
CA ALA A 339 6.01 26.43 -4.55
C ALA A 339 5.26 25.23 -3.94
N GLY A 340 4.42 24.56 -4.75
CA GLY A 340 3.53 23.51 -4.29
C GLY A 340 4.16 22.13 -4.17
N PHE A 341 5.07 21.77 -5.08
CA PHE A 341 5.72 20.45 -5.07
C PHE A 341 7.05 20.46 -4.34
N GLY A 342 7.29 19.42 -3.52
CA GLY A 342 8.56 19.12 -2.90
C GLY A 342 9.62 18.63 -3.88
N ALA A 343 10.84 18.42 -3.35
CA ALA A 343 12.02 18.15 -4.17
C ALA A 343 11.94 16.81 -4.93
N GLU A 344 11.49 15.74 -4.28
CA GLU A 344 11.39 14.41 -4.90
C GLU A 344 10.33 14.40 -6.02
N VAL A 345 9.17 15.01 -5.78
CA VAL A 345 8.12 15.13 -6.80
C VAL A 345 8.61 15.90 -8.02
N LYS A 346 9.29 17.03 -7.82
CA LYS A 346 9.92 17.79 -8.92
C LYS A 346 10.98 16.97 -9.66
N ARG A 347 11.81 16.20 -8.93
CA ARG A 347 12.83 15.32 -9.53
C ARG A 347 12.20 14.26 -10.45
N ARG A 348 11.12 13.62 -9.98
CA ARG A 348 10.37 12.61 -10.75
C ARG A 348 9.69 13.23 -11.98
N ILE A 349 9.09 14.41 -11.84
CA ILE A 349 8.50 15.14 -12.99
C ILE A 349 9.57 15.48 -14.04
N MET A 350 10.74 15.99 -13.62
CA MET A 350 11.84 16.33 -14.53
C MET A 350 12.36 15.08 -15.26
N LEU A 351 12.61 13.99 -14.53
CA LEU A 351 13.07 12.73 -15.12
C LEU A 351 12.04 12.15 -16.09
N GLY A 352 10.76 12.15 -15.72
CA GLY A 352 9.68 11.66 -16.57
C GLY A 352 9.51 12.48 -17.85
N THR A 353 9.55 13.80 -17.73
CA THR A 353 9.47 14.71 -18.89
C THR A 353 10.64 14.47 -19.85
N TYR A 354 11.85 14.25 -19.31
CA TYR A 354 13.01 13.89 -20.11
C TYR A 354 12.83 12.54 -20.82
N ALA A 355 12.41 11.50 -20.08
CA ALA A 355 12.20 10.15 -20.62
C ALA A 355 11.13 10.08 -21.71
N LEU A 356 10.16 11.01 -21.71
CA LEU A 356 9.10 11.14 -22.72
C LEU A 356 9.43 12.11 -23.86
N SER A 357 10.54 12.85 -23.78
CA SER A 357 10.86 13.88 -24.75
C SER A 357 11.23 13.28 -26.12
N ALA A 358 10.92 14.03 -27.19
CA ALA A 358 11.22 13.63 -28.56
C ALA A 358 12.73 13.39 -28.72
N GLY A 359 13.10 12.25 -29.34
CA GLY A 359 14.49 11.79 -29.48
C GLY A 359 15.00 10.92 -28.32
N TYR A 360 14.36 10.96 -27.15
CA TYR A 360 14.72 10.16 -25.98
C TYR A 360 13.67 9.09 -25.62
N TYR A 361 12.44 9.24 -26.11
CA TYR A 361 11.34 8.29 -25.87
C TYR A 361 11.73 6.82 -26.10
N ASP A 362 12.20 6.48 -27.30
CA ASP A 362 12.50 5.08 -27.66
C ASP A 362 13.66 4.51 -26.83
N ALA A 363 14.64 5.35 -26.51
CA ALA A 363 15.83 4.96 -25.76
C ALA A 363 15.58 4.77 -24.26
N TYR A 364 14.60 5.48 -23.70
CA TYR A 364 14.28 5.42 -22.27
C TYR A 364 12.91 4.77 -22.01
N TYR A 365 11.81 5.50 -22.21
CA TYR A 365 10.48 4.97 -21.87
C TYR A 365 10.12 3.73 -22.70
N GLY A 366 10.36 3.76 -24.01
CA GLY A 366 10.14 2.61 -24.90
C GLY A 366 11.00 1.40 -24.53
N GLN A 367 12.25 1.62 -24.13
CA GLN A 367 13.13 0.55 -23.67
C GLN A 367 12.69 -0.02 -22.31
N ALA A 368 12.25 0.82 -21.38
CA ALA A 368 11.72 0.40 -20.09
C ALA A 368 10.45 -0.45 -20.25
N LEU A 369 9.58 -0.11 -21.19
CA LEU A 369 8.40 -0.92 -21.52
C LEU A 369 8.78 -2.31 -22.06
N LYS A 370 9.86 -2.43 -22.85
CA LYS A 370 10.36 -3.75 -23.28
C LYS A 370 10.89 -4.57 -22.10
N VAL A 371 11.61 -3.93 -21.16
CA VAL A 371 12.03 -4.60 -19.93
C VAL A 371 10.82 -5.05 -19.11
N ARG A 372 9.77 -4.23 -19.01
CA ARG A 372 8.51 -4.63 -18.38
C ARG A 372 7.91 -5.88 -19.04
N THR A 373 7.89 -5.97 -20.37
CA THR A 373 7.45 -7.18 -21.08
C THR A 373 8.33 -8.38 -20.73
N LEU A 374 9.66 -8.22 -20.70
CA LEU A 374 10.57 -9.31 -20.29
C LEU A 374 10.28 -9.77 -18.85
N THR A 375 9.98 -8.85 -17.94
CA THR A 375 9.58 -9.17 -16.56
C THR A 375 8.27 -9.94 -16.51
N ILE A 376 7.24 -9.52 -17.25
CA ILE A 376 5.95 -10.23 -17.36
C ILE A 376 6.18 -11.65 -17.86
N ASP A 377 6.94 -11.81 -18.94
CA ASP A 377 7.22 -13.13 -19.53
C ASP A 377 8.03 -14.00 -18.56
N ALA A 378 8.94 -13.42 -17.78
CA ALA A 378 9.75 -14.13 -16.79
C ALA A 378 8.90 -14.67 -15.64
N PHE A 379 7.97 -13.87 -15.10
CA PHE A 379 7.00 -14.36 -14.11
C PHE A 379 6.09 -15.43 -14.70
N ALA A 380 5.56 -15.24 -15.91
CA ALA A 380 4.74 -16.24 -16.58
C ALA A 380 5.47 -17.59 -16.75
N ARG A 381 6.77 -17.58 -17.10
CA ARG A 381 7.61 -18.79 -17.14
C ARG A 381 7.83 -19.40 -15.76
N ALA A 382 7.98 -18.58 -14.73
CA ALA A 382 8.15 -19.07 -13.36
C ALA A 382 6.86 -19.77 -12.86
N TYR A 383 5.69 -19.19 -13.11
CA TYR A 383 4.40 -19.75 -12.70
C TYR A 383 3.99 -21.03 -13.45
N GLN A 384 4.69 -21.40 -14.53
CA GLN A 384 4.54 -22.74 -15.13
C GLN A 384 5.18 -23.83 -14.26
N GLN A 385 6.16 -23.46 -13.43
CA GLN A 385 6.93 -24.38 -12.61
C GLN A 385 6.46 -24.43 -11.15
N VAL A 386 5.84 -23.35 -10.66
CA VAL A 386 5.39 -23.22 -9.27
C VAL A 386 4.05 -22.50 -9.19
N ASP A 387 3.32 -22.71 -8.11
CA ASP A 387 2.03 -22.05 -7.86
C ASP A 387 2.20 -20.64 -7.30
N LEU A 388 3.21 -20.45 -6.45
CA LEU A 388 3.55 -19.18 -5.79
C LEU A 388 5.08 -19.00 -5.76
N LEU A 389 5.53 -17.77 -5.53
CA LEU A 389 6.93 -17.41 -5.33
C LEU A 389 7.11 -16.80 -3.93
N LEU A 390 8.27 -17.03 -3.33
CA LEU A 390 8.67 -16.57 -2.00
C LEU A 390 9.98 -15.77 -2.10
N GLY A 391 10.05 -14.67 -1.35
CA GLY A 391 11.25 -13.85 -1.17
C GLY A 391 11.17 -12.91 0.03
N ALA A 392 12.17 -12.07 0.22
CA ALA A 392 12.15 -11.01 1.22
C ALA A 392 11.28 -9.84 0.71
N THR A 393 10.56 -9.16 1.60
CA THR A 393 9.85 -7.93 1.23
C THR A 393 10.81 -6.75 1.11
N THR A 394 11.78 -6.64 2.02
CA THR A 394 12.75 -5.54 2.09
C THR A 394 14.17 -6.09 2.28
N PRO A 395 15.22 -5.37 1.84
CA PRO A 395 16.60 -5.83 2.02
C PRO A 395 17.11 -5.70 3.47
N SER A 396 16.49 -4.84 4.27
CA SER A 396 16.83 -4.61 5.67
C SER A 396 15.56 -4.43 6.51
N VAL A 397 15.71 -4.41 7.83
CA VAL A 397 14.69 -3.87 8.75
C VAL A 397 14.54 -2.35 8.58
N ALA A 398 13.63 -1.75 9.35
CA ALA A 398 13.39 -0.29 9.31
C ALA A 398 14.69 0.47 9.59
N PHE A 399 15.05 1.45 8.76
CA PHE A 399 16.28 2.23 8.89
C PHE A 399 16.04 3.56 9.64
N ALA A 400 17.10 4.18 10.15
CA ALA A 400 16.97 5.44 10.88
C ALA A 400 16.68 6.61 9.93
N PHE A 401 16.00 7.63 10.45
CA PHE A 401 15.76 8.85 9.68
C PHE A 401 17.08 9.46 9.18
N GLY A 402 17.10 9.91 7.93
CA GLY A 402 18.27 10.53 7.32
C GLY A 402 19.35 9.57 6.78
N ASP A 403 19.34 8.28 7.12
CA ASP A 403 20.39 7.34 6.67
C ASP A 403 20.50 7.23 5.14
N LYS A 404 19.37 7.37 4.45
CA LYS A 404 19.25 7.12 2.99
C LYS A 404 18.78 8.34 2.20
N THR A 405 18.78 9.53 2.80
CA THR A 405 18.26 10.77 2.15
C THR A 405 19.32 11.50 1.33
N ALA A 406 20.61 11.29 1.62
CA ALA A 406 21.73 11.92 0.89
C ALA A 406 21.98 11.29 -0.48
N ASP A 407 21.66 10.00 -0.65
CA ASP A 407 21.75 9.26 -1.92
C ASP A 407 20.37 8.71 -2.30
N PRO A 408 19.69 9.31 -3.31
CA PRO A 408 18.43 8.81 -3.81
C PRO A 408 18.50 7.34 -4.24
N MET A 409 19.64 6.85 -4.74
CA MET A 409 19.76 5.46 -5.15
C MET A 409 19.69 4.50 -3.97
N ALA A 410 20.31 4.84 -2.84
CA ALA A 410 20.20 4.06 -1.60
C ALA A 410 18.73 3.97 -1.13
N MET A 411 17.95 5.04 -1.28
CA MET A 411 16.51 5.01 -0.98
C MET A 411 15.77 4.05 -1.94
N TYR A 412 16.08 4.11 -3.23
CA TYR A 412 15.40 3.34 -4.27
C TYR A 412 15.66 1.83 -4.16
N LEU A 413 16.82 1.44 -3.65
CA LEU A 413 17.17 0.04 -3.39
C LEU A 413 16.30 -0.62 -2.30
N ASN A 414 15.60 0.15 -1.46
CA ASN A 414 14.68 -0.45 -0.47
C ASN A 414 13.50 -1.17 -1.11
N ASP A 415 13.13 -0.79 -2.33
CA ASP A 415 11.98 -1.33 -3.06
C ASP A 415 12.39 -2.39 -4.09
N VAL A 416 13.68 -2.78 -4.12
CA VAL A 416 14.24 -3.66 -5.16
C VAL A 416 13.53 -5.01 -5.26
N PHE A 417 13.05 -5.55 -4.13
CA PHE A 417 12.31 -6.82 -4.10
C PHE A 417 10.80 -6.65 -4.37
N THR A 418 10.25 -5.45 -4.21
CA THR A 418 8.80 -5.22 -4.35
C THR A 418 8.41 -4.77 -5.75
N ILE A 419 9.25 -3.98 -6.41
CA ILE A 419 9.02 -3.43 -7.77
C ILE A 419 8.66 -4.47 -8.83
N PRO A 420 9.34 -5.64 -8.92
CA PRO A 420 9.06 -6.65 -9.94
C PRO A 420 7.58 -6.95 -10.16
N THR A 421 6.84 -7.15 -9.07
CA THR A 421 5.43 -7.55 -9.13
C THR A 421 4.52 -6.42 -9.64
N ASN A 422 4.85 -5.15 -9.38
CA ASN A 422 4.08 -4.02 -9.92
C ASN A 422 4.23 -3.92 -11.44
N LEU A 423 5.45 -4.14 -11.96
CA LEU A 423 5.70 -4.17 -13.40
C LEU A 423 4.91 -5.29 -14.07
N ALA A 424 4.82 -6.46 -13.44
CA ALA A 424 4.05 -7.59 -13.95
C ALA A 424 2.52 -7.42 -13.80
N GLY A 425 2.07 -6.66 -12.81
CA GLY A 425 0.64 -6.50 -12.48
C GLY A 425 0.09 -7.62 -11.60
N ASP A 426 0.93 -8.57 -11.20
CA ASP A 426 0.58 -9.75 -10.39
C ASP A 426 0.35 -9.40 -8.91
N PRO A 427 -0.49 -10.15 -8.17
CA PRO A 427 -0.71 -9.92 -6.74
C PRO A 427 0.52 -10.30 -5.90
N ALA A 428 0.74 -9.56 -4.82
CA ALA A 428 1.73 -9.89 -3.81
C ALA A 428 1.29 -9.41 -2.43
N LEU A 429 1.68 -10.13 -1.39
CA LEU A 429 1.49 -9.70 -0.01
C LEU A 429 2.77 -9.86 0.79
N SER A 430 2.95 -8.99 1.78
CA SER A 430 3.98 -9.11 2.81
C SER A 430 3.33 -9.63 4.08
N VAL A 431 3.98 -10.60 4.73
CA VAL A 431 3.69 -11.04 6.09
C VAL A 431 4.95 -10.90 6.96
N PRO A 432 4.81 -10.51 8.22
CA PRO A 432 5.94 -10.53 9.14
C PRO A 432 6.37 -11.96 9.41
N PHE A 433 7.67 -12.20 9.48
CA PHE A 433 8.22 -13.52 9.82
C PHE A 433 9.61 -13.33 10.43
N GLY A 434 9.72 -13.46 11.74
CA GLY A 434 10.95 -13.21 12.49
C GLY A 434 11.33 -11.74 12.68
N THR A 435 12.50 -11.53 13.30
CA THR A 435 13.04 -10.21 13.64
C THR A 435 14.52 -10.09 13.26
N GLY A 436 14.98 -8.86 13.03
CA GLY A 436 16.35 -8.51 12.69
C GLY A 436 17.01 -7.60 13.72
N GLU A 437 17.89 -6.71 13.26
CA GLU A 437 18.58 -5.74 14.11
C GLU A 437 17.57 -4.94 14.96
N GLY A 438 17.91 -4.72 16.24
CA GLY A 438 17.05 -3.98 17.17
C GLY A 438 15.73 -4.69 17.50
N ASN A 439 15.62 -5.99 17.21
CA ASN A 439 14.38 -6.77 17.32
C ASN A 439 13.24 -6.19 16.46
N LEU A 440 13.60 -5.52 15.37
CA LEU A 440 12.65 -4.96 14.42
C LEU A 440 12.10 -6.06 13.50
N PRO A 441 10.85 -5.93 13.04
CA PRO A 441 10.21 -6.95 12.22
C PRO A 441 10.91 -7.11 10.87
N VAL A 442 10.97 -8.35 10.41
CA VAL A 442 11.33 -8.70 9.04
C VAL A 442 10.06 -9.13 8.30
N GLY A 443 9.88 -8.64 7.07
CA GLY A 443 8.80 -9.08 6.19
C GLY A 443 9.30 -10.07 5.13
N VAL A 444 8.56 -11.15 4.95
CA VAL A 444 8.66 -12.02 3.77
C VAL A 444 7.46 -11.78 2.88
N GLN A 445 7.64 -11.93 1.56
CA GLN A 445 6.55 -11.75 0.61
C GLN A 445 6.27 -13.01 -0.19
N LEU A 446 4.98 -13.19 -0.46
CA LEU A 446 4.45 -14.18 -1.37
C LEU A 446 3.93 -13.47 -2.63
N LEU A 447 4.31 -13.95 -3.80
CA LEU A 447 3.86 -13.47 -5.10
C LEU A 447 3.14 -14.60 -5.81
N GLY A 448 2.05 -14.30 -6.52
CA GLY A 448 1.29 -15.31 -7.24
C GLY A 448 0.80 -14.77 -8.59
N PRO A 449 0.40 -15.63 -9.53
CA PRO A 449 -0.11 -15.19 -10.82
C PRO A 449 -1.40 -14.37 -10.64
N GLY A 450 -1.69 -13.47 -11.59
CA GLY A 450 -2.95 -12.72 -11.58
C GLY A 450 -4.19 -13.56 -11.22
N ARG A 451 -5.01 -13.04 -10.28
CA ARG A 451 -6.21 -13.70 -9.70
C ARG A 451 -5.92 -14.83 -8.70
N SER A 452 -4.70 -14.97 -8.19
CA SER A 452 -4.35 -16.01 -7.21
C SER A 452 -4.46 -15.56 -5.75
N GLU A 453 -5.18 -14.48 -5.43
CA GLU A 453 -5.24 -13.91 -4.08
C GLU A 453 -5.66 -14.93 -3.03
N ALA A 454 -6.62 -15.82 -3.32
CA ALA A 454 -7.03 -16.87 -2.39
C ALA A 454 -5.86 -17.80 -2.01
N GLN A 455 -5.06 -18.22 -2.99
CA GLN A 455 -3.88 -19.07 -2.74
C GLN A 455 -2.80 -18.32 -1.97
N LEU A 456 -2.63 -17.02 -2.24
CA LEU A 456 -1.71 -16.16 -1.51
C LEU A 456 -2.09 -16.06 -0.03
N PHE A 457 -3.38 -15.83 0.28
CA PHE A 457 -3.84 -15.76 1.66
C PHE A 457 -3.72 -17.11 2.38
N ALA A 458 -4.00 -18.23 1.71
CA ALA A 458 -3.81 -19.56 2.30
C ALA A 458 -2.35 -19.81 2.70
N ALA A 459 -1.40 -19.46 1.83
CA ALA A 459 0.02 -19.57 2.14
C ALA A 459 0.48 -18.57 3.21
N ALA A 460 -0.05 -17.35 3.19
CA ALA A 460 0.21 -16.34 4.20
C ALA A 460 -0.26 -16.78 5.59
N ARG A 461 -1.43 -17.43 5.70
CA ARG A 461 -1.97 -17.91 6.97
C ARG A 461 -1.09 -18.99 7.58
N VAL A 462 -0.51 -19.87 6.76
CA VAL A 462 0.48 -20.85 7.21
C VAL A 462 1.70 -20.17 7.84
N LEU A 463 2.22 -19.12 7.21
CA LEU A 463 3.35 -18.34 7.73
C LEU A 463 2.98 -17.61 9.03
N GLU A 464 1.80 -16.99 9.08
CA GLU A 464 1.30 -16.30 10.28
C GLU A 464 1.20 -17.22 11.50
N ILE A 465 0.65 -18.44 11.31
CA ILE A 465 0.56 -19.45 12.37
C ILE A 465 1.96 -19.92 12.79
N ALA A 466 2.87 -20.13 11.83
CA ALA A 466 4.23 -20.59 12.13
C ALA A 466 5.09 -19.55 12.86
N ASP A 467 4.84 -18.25 12.65
CA ASP A 467 5.48 -17.14 13.39
C ASP A 467 4.89 -16.97 14.81
N GLY A 468 3.85 -17.74 15.17
CA GLY A 468 3.20 -17.66 16.49
C GLY A 468 2.28 -16.44 16.64
N ARG A 469 1.83 -15.86 15.52
CA ARG A 469 0.85 -14.77 15.51
C ARG A 469 -0.58 -15.36 15.54
N PRO A 470 -1.55 -14.63 16.13
CA PRO A 470 -2.92 -15.11 16.31
C PRO A 470 -3.65 -15.48 15.00
#